data_AF-A0A9D2GXX2-F1
#
_entry.id   AF-A0A9D2GXX2-F1
#
_cell.length_a   1.000
_cell.length_b   1.000
_cell.length_c   1.000
_cell.angle_alpha   90.00
_cell.angle_beta   90.00
_cell.angle_gamma   90.00
#
_symmetry.space_group_name_H-M   'P 1'
#
loop_
_entity.id
_entity.type
_entity.pdbx_description
1 polymer ?
#
loop_
_entity_poly.entity_id
_entity_poly.type
_entity_poly.pdbx_seq_one_letter_code
_entity_poly.pdbx_strand_id
1 'polypeptide(L)'
;MKKITSFLLLAALCCPAWQAVASVADTVFIRETNIPVLIDRQDNELFHLRIDNGEGKKLDRVSLDLGAEVDLTQVEAVKLYYGGTECAERSGKGYYAPVAYVSAYTVGQTRAANPSYSILKSEVRSPGRQVVFDVNQSLYPGINYFWVSLQMKPQASLLAKFSASVSSVEIDGQAASLKLFNGPRIHRMGFGVRQAGDDGVAAYRIPGLVTSNKGTLLAVYDVRHNSSVDLQEYIEIGLSRSTDGGQTWEKMQIPMSFGEYGGLPKAQNGVGDPAILVDKQTGTIWIMAAWTHGMGNARAWNNSGQGMTLEQTAQLVLVKSDDDGKTWSEPINITSQVKSPEWYFLLQGPGRGISMVDGTLVFAGQFIGADRIPCACIIYSKDHGKTWHISQPARSNTTESQVAEVEPGVLMLNMRDNRGGSRAVAVTRDFGATWEEHPSSRKALVEPVCMASLLHVAAEDNVTGQPLLLFSNPDSPKNRHRMTIKASLDNGLTWLPENRLMLDEGGSWGYSCLTMIDRETVGILYESSTAHILFQAIKLEDILHK
;
A
#
# COMPACT_ATOMS: atom_id res chain seq x y z
N MET A 1 -98.02 23.78 -41.14
CA MET A 1 -97.37 24.68 -40.15
C MET A 1 -96.17 23.95 -39.55
N LYS A 2 -94.97 24.52 -39.75
CA LYS A 2 -93.65 24.27 -39.13
C LYS A 2 -93.36 22.89 -38.50
N LYS A 3 -92.33 22.22 -39.03
CA LYS A 3 -91.16 21.79 -38.25
C LYS A 3 -89.95 21.66 -39.18
N ILE A 4 -88.94 22.48 -38.91
CA ILE A 4 -87.62 22.51 -39.54
C ILE A 4 -86.69 21.73 -38.63
N THR A 5 -85.90 20.81 -39.17
CA THR A 5 -84.77 20.18 -38.48
C THR A 5 -83.54 20.36 -39.36
N SER A 6 -82.61 21.20 -38.90
CA SER A 6 -81.26 21.36 -39.46
C SER A 6 -80.35 20.26 -38.93
N PHE A 7 -79.55 19.65 -39.81
CA PHE A 7 -78.37 18.88 -39.43
C PHE A 7 -77.13 19.64 -39.94
N LEU A 8 -76.31 20.12 -39.01
CA LEU A 8 -74.97 20.67 -39.27
C LEU A 8 -73.98 19.52 -39.44
N LEU A 9 -73.27 19.49 -40.57
CA LEU A 9 -72.05 18.71 -40.76
C LEU A 9 -70.89 19.44 -40.04
N LEU A 10 -70.24 18.78 -39.08
CA LEU A 10 -68.93 19.18 -38.55
C LEU A 10 -67.89 18.19 -39.09
N ALA A 11 -67.02 18.65 -39.99
CA ALA A 11 -65.85 17.91 -40.44
C ALA A 11 -64.70 18.15 -39.45
N ALA A 12 -64.35 17.14 -38.65
CA ALA A 12 -63.14 17.15 -37.82
C ALA A 12 -62.00 16.46 -38.58
N LEU A 13 -60.99 17.24 -38.97
CA LEU A 13 -59.70 16.77 -39.46
C LEU A 13 -58.91 16.18 -38.28
N CYS A 14 -58.80 14.85 -38.22
CA CYS A 14 -57.85 14.16 -37.33
C CYS A 14 -56.46 14.13 -37.99
N CYS A 15 -55.55 15.01 -37.57
CA CYS A 15 -54.12 14.80 -37.74
C CYS A 15 -53.63 13.83 -36.65
N PRO A 16 -53.01 12.68 -36.97
CA PRO A 16 -52.34 11.88 -35.95
C PRO A 16 -51.03 12.58 -35.58
N ALA A 17 -50.99 13.18 -34.39
CA ALA A 17 -49.74 13.60 -33.78
C ALA A 17 -48.93 12.34 -33.46
N TRP A 18 -47.89 12.07 -34.25
CA TRP A 18 -46.82 11.16 -33.85
C TRP A 18 -46.12 11.78 -32.63
N GLN A 19 -46.53 11.38 -31.44
CA GLN A 19 -45.72 11.59 -30.24
C GLN A 19 -44.51 10.65 -30.37
N ALA A 20 -43.36 11.22 -30.73
CA ALA A 20 -42.08 10.56 -30.54
C ALA A 20 -41.95 10.26 -29.04
N VAL A 21 -42.10 9.00 -28.67
CA VAL A 21 -41.72 8.51 -27.34
C VAL A 21 -40.20 8.67 -27.29
N ALA A 22 -39.71 9.71 -26.61
CA ALA A 22 -38.30 9.85 -26.35
C ALA A 22 -37.86 8.61 -25.56
N SER A 23 -37.08 7.72 -26.19
CA SER A 23 -36.45 6.62 -25.45
C SER A 23 -35.49 7.26 -24.45
N VAL A 24 -35.69 6.99 -23.17
CA VAL A 24 -34.74 7.39 -22.14
C VAL A 24 -33.40 6.76 -22.49
N ALA A 25 -32.39 7.57 -22.75
CA ALA A 25 -31.05 7.08 -23.05
C ALA A 25 -30.57 6.21 -21.87
N ASP A 26 -30.00 5.04 -22.18
CA ASP A 26 -29.43 4.18 -21.15
C ASP A 26 -28.38 4.95 -20.35
N THR A 27 -28.32 4.71 -19.05
CA THR A 27 -27.31 5.31 -18.19
C THR A 27 -26.21 4.31 -17.91
N VAL A 28 -24.97 4.70 -18.18
CA VAL A 28 -23.76 3.96 -17.83
C VAL A 28 -23.15 4.62 -16.60
N PHE A 29 -23.08 3.86 -15.51
CA PHE A 29 -22.42 4.32 -14.29
C PHE A 29 -20.94 3.97 -14.34
N ILE A 30 -20.07 4.94 -14.12
CA ILE A 30 -18.62 4.76 -14.22
C ILE A 30 -17.99 5.03 -12.87
N ARG A 31 -17.06 4.17 -12.47
CA ARG A 31 -16.17 4.37 -11.33
C ARG A 31 -14.74 4.24 -11.80
N GLU A 32 -13.98 5.31 -11.69
CA GLU A 32 -12.53 5.27 -11.89
C GLU A 32 -11.86 4.70 -10.63
N THR A 33 -10.86 3.84 -10.78
CA THR A 33 -10.11 3.31 -9.62
C THR A 33 -9.14 4.35 -9.08
N ASN A 34 -8.67 4.18 -7.85
CA ASN A 34 -7.48 4.88 -7.37
C ASN A 34 -6.58 3.88 -6.64
N ILE A 35 -6.03 2.96 -7.43
CA ILE A 35 -5.10 1.92 -7.02
C ILE A 35 -3.83 2.00 -7.88
N PRO A 36 -2.69 1.49 -7.40
CA PRO A 36 -1.44 1.51 -8.16
C PRO A 36 -1.52 0.71 -9.45
N VAL A 37 -1.00 1.27 -10.54
CA VAL A 37 -0.82 0.56 -11.82
C VAL A 37 0.55 -0.11 -11.80
N LEU A 38 0.57 -1.44 -11.70
CA LEU A 38 1.82 -2.18 -11.66
C LEU A 38 2.43 -2.32 -13.05
N ILE A 39 3.69 -1.90 -13.19
CA ILE A 39 4.46 -2.00 -14.44
C ILE A 39 4.70 -3.46 -14.83
N ASP A 40 4.81 -4.35 -13.84
CA ASP A 40 5.04 -5.78 -14.03
C ASP A 40 3.74 -6.61 -14.14
N ARG A 41 2.58 -5.95 -14.28
CA ARG A 41 1.28 -6.60 -14.56
C ARG A 41 0.89 -6.52 -16.03
N GLN A 42 0.19 -7.56 -16.47
CA GLN A 42 -0.50 -7.60 -17.75
C GLN A 42 -1.84 -6.86 -17.70
N ASP A 43 -2.47 -6.79 -16.54
CA ASP A 43 -3.77 -6.13 -16.36
C ASP A 43 -3.82 -5.32 -15.06
N ASN A 44 -4.24 -4.06 -15.18
CA ASN A 44 -4.48 -3.16 -14.05
C ASN A 44 -5.87 -2.54 -14.21
N GLU A 45 -6.72 -2.64 -13.19
CA GLU A 45 -8.08 -2.12 -13.24
C GLU A 45 -8.08 -0.58 -13.23
N LEU A 46 -8.59 0.04 -14.31
CA LEU A 46 -8.59 1.49 -14.50
C LEU A 46 -9.99 2.10 -14.32
N PHE A 47 -10.99 1.53 -15.00
CA PHE A 47 -12.39 1.94 -14.90
C PHE A 47 -13.28 0.72 -14.70
N HIS A 48 -14.32 0.87 -13.88
CA HIS A 48 -15.45 -0.05 -13.81
C HIS A 48 -16.69 0.63 -14.38
N LEU A 49 -17.39 -0.04 -15.28
CA LEU A 49 -18.60 0.42 -15.93
C LEU A 49 -19.75 -0.51 -15.54
N ARG A 50 -20.86 0.05 -15.08
CA ARG A 50 -22.09 -0.66 -14.79
C ARG A 50 -23.22 -0.16 -15.66
N ILE A 51 -23.95 -1.10 -16.26
CA ILE A 51 -25.13 -0.82 -17.08
C ILE A 51 -26.30 -1.61 -16.49
N ASP A 52 -27.37 -0.90 -16.12
CA ASP A 52 -28.60 -1.51 -15.62
C ASP A 52 -29.56 -1.65 -16.81
N ASN A 53 -29.68 -2.85 -17.37
CA ASN A 53 -30.41 -3.12 -18.61
C ASN A 53 -31.77 -3.80 -18.35
N GLY A 54 -32.82 -3.31 -19.00
CA GLY A 54 -34.20 -3.82 -18.86
C GLY A 54 -34.47 -5.12 -19.64
N GLU A 55 -34.09 -5.19 -20.93
CA GLU A 55 -34.03 -6.43 -21.75
C GLU A 55 -33.60 -6.12 -23.19
N GLY A 56 -32.83 -7.01 -23.83
CA GLY A 56 -32.66 -7.09 -25.29
C GLY A 56 -31.61 -6.18 -25.96
N LYS A 57 -30.86 -5.38 -25.19
CA LYS A 57 -29.88 -4.41 -25.72
C LYS A 57 -28.48 -4.98 -25.94
N LYS A 58 -27.66 -4.24 -26.66
CA LYS A 58 -26.28 -4.59 -26.98
C LYS A 58 -25.34 -3.41 -26.77
N LEU A 59 -24.23 -3.65 -26.07
CA LEU A 59 -23.13 -2.70 -26.00
C LEU A 59 -22.29 -2.81 -27.27
N ASP A 60 -22.30 -1.74 -28.06
CA ASP A 60 -21.60 -1.70 -29.35
C ASP A 60 -20.19 -1.16 -29.19
N ARG A 61 -20.03 -0.02 -28.50
CA ARG A 61 -18.77 0.71 -28.45
C ARG A 61 -18.52 1.36 -27.10
N VAL A 62 -17.25 1.40 -26.70
CA VAL A 62 -16.75 2.22 -25.59
C VAL A 62 -15.54 3.00 -26.09
N SER A 63 -15.51 4.31 -25.87
CA SER A 63 -14.39 5.18 -26.23
C SER A 63 -13.76 5.82 -25.01
N LEU A 64 -12.44 5.93 -25.01
CA LEU A 64 -11.67 6.64 -24.00
C LEU A 64 -10.80 7.71 -24.64
N ASP A 65 -10.66 8.82 -23.92
CA ASP A 65 -9.68 9.84 -24.23
C ASP A 65 -8.59 9.82 -23.15
N LEU A 66 -7.36 9.52 -23.55
CA LEU A 66 -6.20 9.57 -22.67
C LEU A 66 -5.80 11.04 -22.46
N GLY A 67 -5.34 11.42 -21.27
CA GLY A 67 -4.95 12.80 -20.97
C GLY A 67 -3.77 13.27 -21.82
N ALA A 68 -3.63 14.57 -22.04
CA ALA A 68 -2.63 15.14 -22.95
C ALA A 68 -1.18 14.88 -22.49
N GLU A 69 -0.98 14.82 -21.17
CA GLU A 69 0.28 14.60 -20.47
C GLU A 69 0.72 13.12 -20.43
N VAL A 70 -0.16 12.18 -20.80
CA VAL A 70 0.21 10.75 -20.82
C VAL A 70 1.22 10.50 -21.94
N ASP A 71 2.36 9.95 -21.57
CA ASP A 71 3.37 9.44 -22.50
C ASP A 71 2.93 8.09 -23.08
N LEU A 72 2.32 8.15 -24.26
CA LEU A 72 1.80 6.98 -24.98
C LEU A 72 2.90 5.97 -25.34
N THR A 73 4.17 6.39 -25.38
CA THR A 73 5.28 5.47 -25.70
C THR A 73 5.50 4.44 -24.60
N GLN A 74 5.01 4.70 -23.39
CA GLN A 74 5.12 3.81 -22.22
C GLN A 74 3.90 2.88 -22.04
N VAL A 75 2.84 3.06 -22.82
CA VAL A 75 1.62 2.25 -22.75
C VAL A 75 1.75 1.06 -23.70
N GLU A 76 1.57 -0.16 -23.19
CA GLU A 76 1.59 -1.37 -24.01
C GLU A 76 0.22 -1.62 -24.62
N ALA A 77 -0.83 -1.63 -23.79
CA ALA A 77 -2.20 -1.89 -24.24
C ALA A 77 -3.25 -1.28 -23.30
N VAL A 78 -4.42 -0.98 -23.86
CA VAL A 78 -5.65 -0.78 -23.10
C VAL A 78 -6.65 -1.81 -23.56
N LYS A 79 -7.35 -2.45 -22.63
CA LYS A 79 -8.27 -3.56 -22.90
C LYS A 79 -9.63 -3.29 -22.29
N LEU A 80 -10.67 -3.83 -22.91
CA LEU A 80 -12.02 -3.84 -22.35
C LEU A 80 -12.44 -5.28 -22.05
N TYR A 81 -12.88 -5.51 -20.83
CA TYR A 81 -13.38 -6.80 -20.37
C TYR A 81 -14.86 -6.71 -20.02
N TYR A 82 -15.58 -7.82 -20.22
CA TYR A 82 -16.92 -8.06 -19.70
C TYR A 82 -16.86 -8.97 -18.48
N GLY A 83 -17.39 -8.49 -17.36
CA GLY A 83 -17.36 -9.16 -16.05
C GLY A 83 -18.68 -9.85 -15.67
N GLY A 84 -19.66 -9.94 -16.58
CA GLY A 84 -20.93 -10.61 -16.32
C GLY A 84 -21.95 -9.74 -15.59
N THR A 85 -22.73 -10.36 -14.71
CA THR A 85 -23.88 -9.76 -14.00
C THR A 85 -23.70 -9.82 -12.47
N GLU A 86 -24.70 -9.36 -11.72
CA GLU A 86 -24.72 -9.31 -10.26
C GLU A 86 -25.78 -10.25 -9.68
N CYS A 87 -25.60 -10.68 -8.43
CA CYS A 87 -26.66 -11.41 -7.74
C CYS A 87 -27.87 -10.51 -7.42
N ALA A 88 -29.08 -11.07 -7.49
CA ALA A 88 -30.31 -10.29 -7.30
C ALA A 88 -30.37 -9.56 -5.94
N GLU A 89 -29.83 -10.17 -4.88
CA GLU A 89 -29.77 -9.59 -3.53
C GLU A 89 -28.85 -8.36 -3.41
N ARG A 90 -27.94 -8.15 -4.37
CA ARG A 90 -27.04 -6.98 -4.42
C ARG A 90 -27.53 -5.88 -5.35
N SER A 91 -28.64 -6.10 -6.05
CA SER A 91 -29.26 -5.07 -6.88
C SER A 91 -29.59 -3.81 -6.06
N GLY A 92 -29.34 -2.64 -6.65
CA GLY A 92 -29.55 -1.34 -5.98
C GLY A 92 -28.51 -0.95 -4.93
N LYS A 93 -27.53 -1.83 -4.59
CA LYS A 93 -26.51 -1.55 -3.56
C LYS A 93 -25.28 -0.78 -4.08
N GLY A 94 -25.26 -0.40 -5.36
CA GLY A 94 -24.22 0.48 -5.90
C GLY A 94 -22.85 -0.17 -6.14
N TYR A 95 -22.77 -1.50 -6.28
CA TYR A 95 -21.53 -2.17 -6.66
C TYR A 95 -21.16 -1.88 -8.13
N TYR A 96 -19.87 -1.99 -8.44
CA TYR A 96 -19.29 -1.74 -9.77
C TYR A 96 -18.54 -2.95 -10.35
N ALA A 97 -18.38 -4.01 -9.56
CA ALA A 97 -17.81 -5.29 -9.97
C ALA A 97 -18.44 -6.40 -9.12
N PRO A 98 -18.62 -7.61 -9.66
CA PRO A 98 -19.18 -8.72 -8.91
C PRO A 98 -18.12 -9.38 -8.01
N VAL A 99 -16.83 -9.28 -8.38
CA VAL A 99 -15.65 -9.87 -7.75
C VAL A 99 -14.41 -9.02 -8.07
N ALA A 100 -13.30 -9.23 -7.37
CA ALA A 100 -12.01 -8.67 -7.76
C ALA A 100 -11.50 -9.35 -9.06
N TYR A 101 -11.06 -8.57 -10.04
CA TYR A 101 -10.68 -9.11 -11.35
C TYR A 101 -9.21 -9.56 -11.41
N VAL A 102 -8.32 -8.82 -10.73
CA VAL A 102 -6.90 -9.14 -10.64
C VAL A 102 -6.53 -9.40 -9.18
N SER A 103 -6.17 -10.64 -8.83
CA SER A 103 -5.84 -11.01 -7.45
C SER A 103 -4.47 -10.49 -7.04
N ALA A 104 -4.31 -10.04 -5.80
CA ALA A 104 -2.99 -9.82 -5.18
C ALA A 104 -2.52 -11.03 -4.34
N TYR A 105 -3.39 -12.02 -4.11
CA TYR A 105 -3.23 -13.03 -3.06
C TYR A 105 -3.23 -14.48 -3.59
N THR A 106 -3.74 -14.70 -4.81
CA THR A 106 -3.77 -16.05 -5.40
C THR A 106 -2.37 -16.42 -5.85
N VAL A 107 -1.72 -17.34 -5.12
CA VAL A 107 -0.35 -17.81 -5.37
C VAL A 107 -0.11 -18.11 -6.85
N GLY A 108 0.83 -17.38 -7.46
CA GLY A 108 1.22 -17.54 -8.87
C GLY A 108 0.25 -16.95 -9.90
N GLN A 109 -0.87 -16.36 -9.49
CA GLN A 109 -1.93 -15.83 -10.38
C GLN A 109 -2.26 -14.37 -10.06
N THR A 110 -1.23 -13.54 -9.94
CA THR A 110 -1.37 -12.15 -9.48
C THR A 110 -1.09 -11.09 -10.54
N ARG A 111 -0.68 -11.51 -11.75
CA ARG A 111 -0.18 -10.61 -12.80
C ARG A 111 -1.15 -10.31 -13.93
N ALA A 112 -2.22 -11.07 -14.06
CA ALA A 112 -3.20 -10.94 -15.14
C ALA A 112 -4.62 -11.08 -14.60
N ALA A 113 -5.60 -10.60 -15.36
CA ALA A 113 -7.02 -10.80 -15.06
C ALA A 113 -7.34 -12.29 -14.94
N ASN A 114 -8.16 -12.67 -13.96
CA ASN A 114 -8.65 -14.04 -13.88
C ASN A 114 -9.63 -14.31 -15.04
N PRO A 115 -9.29 -15.20 -15.98
CA PRO A 115 -10.10 -15.41 -17.18
C PRO A 115 -11.46 -16.04 -16.89
N SER A 116 -11.66 -16.65 -15.71
CA SER A 116 -12.98 -17.15 -15.31
C SER A 116 -13.95 -16.05 -14.87
N TYR A 117 -13.44 -14.87 -14.51
CA TYR A 117 -14.23 -13.72 -14.07
C TYR A 117 -14.34 -12.61 -15.13
N SER A 118 -13.56 -12.68 -16.20
CA SER A 118 -13.45 -11.58 -17.17
C SER A 118 -13.22 -12.10 -18.58
N ILE A 119 -14.16 -11.79 -19.47
CA ILE A 119 -14.08 -12.10 -20.89
C ILE A 119 -13.48 -10.90 -21.62
N LEU A 120 -12.30 -11.06 -22.22
CA LEU A 120 -11.69 -10.02 -23.05
C LEU A 120 -12.58 -9.72 -24.26
N LYS A 121 -13.00 -8.47 -24.42
CA LYS A 121 -13.86 -8.04 -25.52
C LYS A 121 -13.08 -7.36 -26.63
N SER A 122 -12.14 -6.51 -26.26
CA SER A 122 -11.32 -5.75 -27.20
C SER A 122 -10.00 -5.36 -26.54
N GLU A 123 -8.94 -5.26 -27.34
CA GLU A 123 -7.60 -4.86 -26.93
C GLU A 123 -7.02 -3.94 -27.99
N VAL A 124 -6.52 -2.78 -27.55
CA VAL A 124 -5.81 -1.82 -28.40
C VAL A 124 -4.38 -1.73 -27.91
N ARG A 125 -3.45 -2.26 -28.70
CA ARG A 125 -2.00 -2.19 -28.44
C ARG A 125 -1.41 -0.90 -28.98
N SER A 126 -0.42 -0.35 -28.27
CA SER A 126 0.23 0.92 -28.63
C SER A 126 -0.80 2.01 -28.96
N PRO A 127 -1.71 2.33 -28.02
CA PRO A 127 -2.88 3.16 -28.30
C PRO A 127 -2.51 4.58 -28.72
N GLY A 128 -3.37 5.17 -29.55
CA GLY A 128 -3.41 6.62 -29.74
C GLY A 128 -4.04 7.33 -28.54
N ARG A 129 -4.17 8.66 -28.64
CA ARG A 129 -4.80 9.49 -27.60
C ARG A 129 -6.28 9.15 -27.41
N GLN A 130 -6.96 8.78 -28.49
CA GLN A 130 -8.31 8.23 -28.45
C GLN A 130 -8.24 6.73 -28.64
N VAL A 131 -8.87 5.99 -27.73
CA VAL A 131 -9.00 4.54 -27.75
C VAL A 131 -10.46 4.20 -27.99
N VAL A 132 -10.73 3.39 -29.01
CA VAL A 132 -12.09 2.95 -29.34
C VAL A 132 -12.14 1.43 -29.27
N PHE A 133 -13.05 0.91 -28.47
CA PHE A 133 -13.34 -0.51 -28.35
C PHE A 133 -14.64 -0.84 -29.08
N ASP A 134 -14.55 -1.65 -30.14
CA ASP A 134 -15.73 -2.30 -30.72
C ASP A 134 -15.99 -3.60 -29.95
N VAL A 135 -17.14 -3.71 -29.29
CA VAL A 135 -17.40 -4.70 -28.22
C VAL A 135 -18.36 -5.80 -28.67
N ASN A 136 -19.45 -5.39 -29.33
CA ASN A 136 -20.52 -6.25 -29.83
C ASN A 136 -21.03 -7.25 -28.75
N GLN A 137 -21.31 -6.77 -27.52
CA GLN A 137 -21.72 -7.61 -26.40
C GLN A 137 -23.23 -7.51 -26.14
N SER A 138 -23.95 -8.62 -26.29
CA SER A 138 -25.34 -8.72 -25.84
C SER A 138 -25.41 -8.55 -24.32
N LEU A 139 -26.28 -7.65 -23.86
CA LEU A 139 -26.42 -7.35 -22.44
C LEU A 139 -27.39 -8.33 -21.78
N TYR A 140 -27.01 -8.81 -20.61
CA TYR A 140 -27.89 -9.58 -19.73
C TYR A 140 -29.12 -8.74 -19.34
N PRO A 141 -30.31 -9.34 -19.20
CA PRO A 141 -31.51 -8.67 -18.67
C PRO A 141 -31.35 -8.38 -17.17
N GLY A 142 -30.61 -7.32 -16.84
CA GLY A 142 -30.26 -6.90 -15.49
C GLY A 142 -28.98 -6.08 -15.46
N ILE A 143 -28.22 -6.19 -14.37
CA ILE A 143 -26.93 -5.52 -14.21
C ILE A 143 -25.88 -6.13 -15.13
N ASN A 144 -25.08 -5.31 -15.78
CA ASN A 144 -23.94 -5.73 -16.59
C ASN A 144 -22.69 -4.97 -16.14
N TYR A 145 -21.59 -5.69 -15.95
CA TYR A 145 -20.31 -5.14 -15.56
C TYR A 145 -19.31 -5.21 -16.71
N PHE A 146 -18.64 -4.10 -16.97
CA PHE A 146 -17.47 -4.02 -17.83
C PHE A 146 -16.35 -3.32 -17.07
N TRP A 147 -15.11 -3.54 -17.50
CA TRP A 147 -13.99 -2.82 -16.94
C TRP A 147 -12.88 -2.61 -17.96
N VAL A 148 -12.16 -1.51 -17.78
CA VAL A 148 -11.02 -1.14 -18.61
C VAL A 148 -9.74 -1.54 -17.88
N SER A 149 -8.90 -2.29 -18.57
CA SER A 149 -7.56 -2.68 -18.11
C SER A 149 -6.49 -1.81 -18.77
N LEU A 150 -5.49 -1.39 -17.99
CA LEU A 150 -4.28 -0.73 -18.48
C LEU A 150 -3.07 -1.66 -18.33
N GLN A 151 -2.31 -1.83 -19.40
CA GLN A 151 -1.03 -2.51 -19.41
C GLN A 151 0.07 -1.51 -19.78
N MET A 152 1.06 -1.36 -18.90
CA MET A 152 2.24 -0.55 -19.15
C MET A 152 3.33 -1.41 -19.80
N LYS A 153 4.26 -0.76 -20.50
CA LYS A 153 5.47 -1.43 -20.97
C LYS A 153 6.38 -1.74 -19.78
N PRO A 154 7.14 -2.86 -19.80
CA PRO A 154 7.98 -3.24 -18.67
C PRO A 154 9.07 -2.22 -18.30
N GLN A 155 9.43 -1.32 -19.22
CA GLN A 155 10.43 -0.27 -19.01
C GLN A 155 9.81 1.10 -18.69
N ALA A 156 8.50 1.18 -18.45
CA ALA A 156 7.84 2.42 -18.07
C ALA A 156 8.51 3.04 -16.83
N SER A 157 8.49 4.36 -16.76
CA SER A 157 8.99 5.09 -15.60
C SER A 157 8.05 4.92 -14.42
N LEU A 158 8.57 4.67 -13.22
CA LEU A 158 7.76 4.73 -12.00
C LEU A 158 7.18 6.13 -11.73
N LEU A 159 7.79 7.16 -12.32
CA LEU A 159 7.30 8.54 -12.26
C LEU A 159 6.25 8.86 -13.32
N ALA A 160 5.95 7.91 -14.22
CA ALA A 160 4.89 8.10 -15.20
C ALA A 160 3.55 8.31 -14.50
N LYS A 161 2.77 9.22 -15.05
CA LYS A 161 1.41 9.52 -14.62
C LYS A 161 0.49 9.16 -15.77
N PHE A 162 -0.63 8.53 -15.44
CA PHE A 162 -1.63 8.15 -16.42
C PHE A 162 -2.98 8.77 -16.03
N SER A 163 -3.62 9.44 -16.97
CA SER A 163 -4.96 10.02 -16.81
C SER A 163 -5.78 9.65 -18.04
N ALA A 164 -7.08 9.44 -17.86
CA ALA A 164 -8.00 9.12 -18.94
C ALA A 164 -9.42 9.50 -18.55
N SER A 165 -10.32 9.52 -19.53
CA SER A 165 -11.76 9.59 -19.31
C SER A 165 -12.48 8.63 -20.26
N VAL A 166 -13.62 8.09 -19.82
CA VAL A 166 -14.54 7.41 -20.74
C VAL A 166 -15.34 8.51 -21.45
N SER A 167 -15.06 8.70 -22.74
CA SER A 167 -15.58 9.84 -23.52
C SER A 167 -16.93 9.55 -24.16
N SER A 168 -17.19 8.29 -24.55
CA SER A 168 -18.50 7.88 -25.05
C SER A 168 -18.76 6.38 -24.85
N VAL A 169 -20.03 6.03 -24.75
CA VAL A 169 -20.52 4.63 -24.76
C VAL A 169 -21.72 4.56 -25.69
N GLU A 170 -21.75 3.55 -26.55
CA GLU A 170 -22.81 3.33 -27.55
C GLU A 170 -23.55 2.01 -27.27
N ILE A 171 -24.87 2.10 -27.13
CA ILE A 171 -25.78 0.97 -26.89
C ILE A 171 -26.85 0.99 -27.97
N ASP A 172 -26.99 -0.10 -28.71
CA ASP A 172 -27.87 -0.24 -29.88
C ASP A 172 -27.75 0.91 -30.88
N GLY A 173 -26.52 1.32 -31.19
CA GLY A 173 -26.24 2.42 -32.11
C GLY A 173 -26.50 3.83 -31.56
N GLN A 174 -26.87 3.97 -30.28
CA GLN A 174 -27.18 5.26 -29.66
C GLN A 174 -26.20 5.61 -28.53
N ALA A 175 -25.85 6.88 -28.41
CA ALA A 175 -25.01 7.37 -27.32
C ALA A 175 -25.73 7.27 -25.97
N ALA A 176 -25.11 6.59 -25.01
CA ALA A 176 -25.60 6.46 -23.65
C ALA A 176 -25.22 7.67 -22.78
N SER A 177 -26.03 7.96 -21.75
CA SER A 177 -25.69 8.97 -20.74
C SER A 177 -24.66 8.42 -19.78
N LEU A 178 -23.57 9.15 -19.54
CA LEU A 178 -22.49 8.74 -18.64
C LEU A 178 -22.66 9.40 -17.27
N LYS A 179 -22.64 8.59 -16.19
CA LYS A 179 -22.67 9.07 -14.81
C LYS A 179 -21.44 8.62 -14.06
N LEU A 180 -20.51 9.54 -13.86
CA LEU A 180 -19.28 9.29 -13.12
C LEU A 180 -19.53 9.39 -11.62
N PHE A 181 -19.08 8.38 -10.86
CA PHE A 181 -19.23 8.32 -9.41
C PHE A 181 -18.23 9.20 -8.65
N ASN A 182 -17.01 9.31 -9.16
CA ASN A 182 -15.89 10.01 -8.53
C ASN A 182 -15.16 10.92 -9.52
N GLY A 183 -14.48 11.96 -9.03
CA GLY A 183 -13.75 12.87 -9.91
C GLY A 183 -12.55 12.21 -10.62
N PRO A 184 -12.05 12.86 -11.69
CA PRO A 184 -10.91 12.37 -12.47
C PRO A 184 -9.69 12.13 -11.59
N ARG A 185 -8.90 11.11 -11.93
CA ARG A 185 -7.71 10.71 -11.16
C ARG A 185 -6.44 10.75 -11.99
N ILE A 186 -5.33 10.89 -11.27
CA ILE A 186 -3.99 10.61 -11.79
C ILE A 186 -3.61 9.24 -11.26
N HIS A 187 -3.51 8.26 -12.15
CA HIS A 187 -3.03 6.92 -11.87
C HIS A 187 -1.51 6.93 -11.83
N ARG A 188 -0.96 6.33 -10.78
CA ARG A 188 0.47 6.30 -10.50
C ARG A 188 1.00 4.89 -10.66
N MET A 189 2.20 4.81 -11.21
CA MET A 189 2.84 3.53 -11.42
C MET A 189 3.36 2.96 -10.11
N GLY A 190 3.56 1.65 -10.10
CA GLY A 190 4.25 0.94 -9.05
C GLY A 190 4.94 -0.30 -9.60
N PHE A 191 5.80 -0.89 -8.79
CA PHE A 191 6.45 -2.16 -9.09
C PHE A 191 6.12 -3.16 -7.99
N GLY A 192 5.50 -4.29 -8.35
CA GLY A 192 5.23 -5.37 -7.42
C GLY A 192 6.52 -6.07 -7.02
N VAL A 193 7.29 -5.47 -6.10
CA VAL A 193 8.60 -5.99 -5.66
C VAL A 193 8.47 -7.45 -5.31
N ARG A 194 7.48 -7.84 -4.50
CA ARG A 194 7.09 -9.24 -4.24
C ARG A 194 5.58 -9.44 -4.41
N GLN A 195 5.20 -10.53 -5.06
CA GLN A 195 3.81 -10.98 -5.22
C GLN A 195 3.60 -12.38 -4.63
N ALA A 196 2.34 -12.76 -4.38
CA ALA A 196 2.01 -14.10 -3.88
C ALA A 196 2.52 -15.20 -4.81
N GLY A 197 3.32 -16.12 -4.30
CA GLY A 197 3.91 -17.23 -5.06
C GLY A 197 5.24 -16.95 -5.73
N ASP A 198 5.74 -15.71 -5.72
CA ASP A 198 7.11 -15.43 -6.15
C ASP A 198 8.09 -16.28 -5.31
N ASP A 199 9.09 -16.87 -5.96
CA ASP A 199 10.08 -17.77 -5.35
C ASP A 199 9.49 -18.97 -4.57
N GLY A 200 8.23 -19.36 -4.86
CA GLY A 200 7.56 -20.47 -4.19
C GLY A 200 7.02 -20.14 -2.80
N VAL A 201 6.93 -18.86 -2.44
CA VAL A 201 6.54 -18.37 -1.11
C VAL A 201 5.07 -17.94 -1.12
N ALA A 202 4.30 -18.39 -0.14
CA ALA A 202 2.87 -18.06 -0.05
C ALA A 202 2.62 -16.56 0.14
N ALA A 203 3.34 -15.91 1.06
CA ALA A 203 3.13 -14.51 1.38
C ALA A 203 4.40 -13.74 1.74
N TYR A 204 4.37 -12.43 1.50
CA TYR A 204 5.41 -11.49 1.88
C TYR A 204 4.77 -10.35 2.65
N ARG A 205 5.37 -9.93 3.77
CA ARG A 205 4.76 -8.94 4.67
C ARG A 205 5.81 -8.08 5.37
N ILE A 206 5.36 -7.05 6.08
CA ILE A 206 6.17 -6.23 7.00
C ILE A 206 7.34 -5.51 6.30
N PRO A 207 7.05 -4.51 5.45
CA PRO A 207 8.05 -3.79 4.68
C PRO A 207 8.92 -2.86 5.55
N GLY A 208 10.22 -2.88 5.28
CA GLY A 208 11.19 -1.86 5.70
C GLY A 208 11.96 -1.33 4.49
N LEU A 209 12.24 -0.02 4.45
CA LEU A 209 12.87 0.62 3.30
C LEU A 209 13.88 1.70 3.71
N VAL A 210 15.10 1.61 3.17
CA VAL A 210 16.14 2.63 3.31
C VAL A 210 16.86 2.91 1.99
N THR A 211 17.43 4.12 1.91
CA THR A 211 18.42 4.50 0.88
C THR A 211 19.80 4.55 1.51
N SER A 212 20.73 3.78 0.95
CA SER A 212 22.14 3.77 1.37
C SER A 212 22.84 5.09 1.04
N ASN A 213 24.06 5.28 1.54
CA ASN A 213 24.88 6.45 1.19
C ASN A 213 25.21 6.54 -0.30
N LYS A 214 25.06 5.44 -1.06
CA LYS A 214 25.31 5.38 -2.51
C LYS A 214 24.05 5.58 -3.35
N GLY A 215 22.90 5.82 -2.73
CA GLY A 215 21.62 5.90 -3.43
C GLY A 215 20.94 4.55 -3.71
N THR A 216 21.51 3.45 -3.22
CA THR A 216 20.93 2.11 -3.34
C THR A 216 19.70 1.99 -2.45
N LEU A 217 18.58 1.52 -2.99
CA LEU A 217 17.39 1.18 -2.22
C LEU A 217 17.49 -0.26 -1.70
N LEU A 218 17.20 -0.43 -0.42
CA LEU A 218 17.17 -1.74 0.26
C LEU A 218 15.81 -1.93 0.91
N ALA A 219 15.08 -2.91 0.41
CA ALA A 219 13.73 -3.27 0.83
C ALA A 219 13.77 -4.60 1.58
N VAL A 220 13.46 -4.59 2.87
CA VAL A 220 13.34 -5.80 3.72
C VAL A 220 11.89 -6.16 3.96
N TYR A 221 11.62 -7.44 4.17
CA TYR A 221 10.28 -7.97 4.44
C TYR A 221 10.36 -9.40 5.00
N ASP A 222 9.29 -9.83 5.65
CA ASP A 222 9.05 -11.23 5.96
C ASP A 222 8.86 -12.04 4.67
N VAL A 223 9.49 -13.21 4.61
CA VAL A 223 9.27 -14.26 3.63
C VAL A 223 8.49 -15.37 4.31
N ARG A 224 7.16 -15.36 4.19
CA ARG A 224 6.26 -16.28 4.91
C ARG A 224 5.91 -17.45 4.00
N HIS A 225 6.67 -18.54 4.14
CA HIS A 225 6.68 -19.65 3.18
C HIS A 225 5.32 -20.34 3.07
N ASN A 226 4.72 -20.71 4.20
CA ASN A 226 3.54 -21.59 4.19
C ASN A 226 2.20 -20.82 4.10
N SER A 227 2.12 -19.62 4.69
CA SER A 227 0.89 -18.81 4.71
C SER A 227 1.19 -17.35 5.10
N SER A 228 0.17 -16.51 5.18
CA SER A 228 0.33 -15.11 5.61
C SER A 228 0.37 -14.92 7.13
N VAL A 229 0.35 -15.98 7.94
CA VAL A 229 0.25 -15.87 9.40
C VAL A 229 1.54 -15.30 10.02
N ASP A 230 1.42 -14.58 11.14
CA ASP A 230 2.57 -14.04 11.87
C ASP A 230 3.41 -15.16 12.53
N LEU A 231 4.58 -14.85 13.10
CA LEU A 231 5.36 -15.78 13.92
C LEU A 231 4.50 -16.42 15.04
N GLN A 232 4.70 -17.66 15.45
CA GLN A 232 5.70 -18.62 14.96
C GLN A 232 5.27 -19.28 13.63
N GLU A 233 6.17 -19.35 12.66
CA GLU A 233 5.98 -20.04 11.37
C GLU A 233 7.35 -20.17 10.66
N TYR A 234 7.40 -20.77 9.47
CA TYR A 234 8.57 -20.72 8.61
C TYR A 234 8.64 -19.35 7.93
N ILE A 235 9.25 -18.41 8.67
CA ILE A 235 9.48 -17.04 8.23
C ILE A 235 10.98 -16.76 8.21
N GLU A 236 11.44 -16.16 7.13
CA GLU A 236 12.81 -15.66 6.98
C GLU A 236 12.76 -14.16 6.69
N ILE A 237 13.90 -13.46 6.85
CA ILE A 237 14.01 -12.08 6.39
C ILE A 237 14.51 -12.09 4.96
N GLY A 238 13.72 -11.53 4.05
CA GLY A 238 14.07 -11.31 2.66
C GLY A 238 14.55 -9.88 2.43
N LEU A 239 15.36 -9.71 1.39
CA LEU A 239 15.78 -8.39 0.92
C LEU A 239 15.77 -8.31 -0.60
N SER A 240 15.16 -7.24 -1.12
CA SER A 240 15.30 -6.80 -2.50
C SER A 240 16.16 -5.53 -2.55
N ARG A 241 17.11 -5.50 -3.48
CA ARG A 241 18.08 -4.40 -3.66
C ARG A 241 17.87 -3.74 -5.02
N SER A 242 17.85 -2.41 -5.09
CA SER A 242 17.75 -1.65 -6.33
C SER A 242 18.82 -0.56 -6.40
N THR A 243 19.41 -0.38 -7.58
CA THR A 243 20.46 0.63 -7.84
C THR A 243 20.04 1.69 -8.85
N ASP A 244 18.77 1.69 -9.26
CA ASP A 244 18.21 2.55 -10.30
C ASP A 244 16.93 3.26 -9.83
N GLY A 245 16.84 3.56 -8.53
CA GLY A 245 15.71 4.27 -7.94
C GLY A 245 14.44 3.42 -7.82
N GLY A 246 14.56 2.10 -7.86
CA GLY A 246 13.46 1.15 -7.71
C GLY A 246 12.79 0.73 -9.01
N GLN A 247 13.32 1.18 -10.16
CA GLN A 247 12.85 0.78 -11.49
C GLN A 247 13.02 -0.73 -11.70
N THR A 248 14.14 -1.29 -11.26
CA THR A 248 14.39 -2.73 -11.24
C THR A 248 14.93 -3.16 -9.88
N TRP A 249 14.71 -4.44 -9.56
CA TRP A 249 15.14 -5.04 -8.30
C TRP A 249 15.94 -6.31 -8.59
N GLU A 250 17.06 -6.46 -7.90
CA GLU A 250 17.91 -7.64 -7.97
C GLU A 250 17.16 -8.87 -7.43
N LYS A 251 17.70 -10.07 -7.69
CA LYS A 251 17.18 -11.32 -7.12
C LYS A 251 17.12 -11.19 -5.59
N MET A 252 16.01 -11.66 -5.01
CA MET A 252 15.83 -11.67 -3.56
C MET A 252 16.99 -12.37 -2.86
N GLN A 253 17.51 -11.71 -1.83
CA GLN A 253 18.46 -12.25 -0.87
C GLN A 253 17.72 -12.70 0.40
N ILE A 254 18.34 -13.57 1.19
CA ILE A 254 17.88 -13.94 2.54
C ILE A 254 18.95 -13.51 3.54
N PRO A 255 18.92 -12.25 4.03
CA PRO A 255 19.88 -11.79 5.04
C PRO A 255 19.84 -12.58 6.34
N MET A 256 18.69 -13.17 6.71
CA MET A 256 18.54 -13.86 7.98
C MET A 256 17.59 -15.06 7.86
N SER A 257 18.12 -16.24 8.19
CA SER A 257 17.38 -17.50 8.31
C SER A 257 18.03 -18.38 9.37
N PHE A 258 17.21 -19.08 10.14
CA PHE A 258 17.68 -20.03 11.17
C PHE A 258 17.42 -21.48 10.78
N GLY A 259 16.79 -21.76 9.62
CA GLY A 259 16.59 -23.11 9.11
C GLY A 259 16.13 -24.11 10.18
N GLU A 260 16.85 -25.21 10.32
CA GLU A 260 16.56 -26.27 11.30
C GLU A 260 17.44 -26.16 12.57
N TYR A 261 17.77 -24.93 12.99
CA TYR A 261 18.60 -24.68 14.16
C TYR A 261 18.08 -25.45 15.39
N GLY A 262 19.00 -26.05 16.16
CA GLY A 262 18.67 -26.87 17.32
C GLY A 262 17.96 -28.20 16.98
N GLY A 263 17.89 -28.59 15.71
CA GLY A 263 17.19 -29.80 15.26
C GLY A 263 15.66 -29.66 15.22
N LEU A 264 15.12 -28.44 15.38
CA LEU A 264 13.69 -28.18 15.25
C LEU A 264 13.31 -27.90 13.79
N PRO A 265 12.06 -28.19 13.38
CA PRO A 265 11.59 -27.84 12.04
C PRO A 265 11.74 -26.35 11.73
N LYS A 266 11.91 -25.99 10.45
CA LYS A 266 12.01 -24.59 10.01
C LYS A 266 10.87 -23.70 10.49
N ALA A 267 9.66 -24.26 10.57
CA ALA A 267 8.48 -23.56 11.06
C ALA A 267 8.49 -23.26 12.57
N GLN A 268 9.49 -23.74 13.30
CA GLN A 268 9.75 -23.46 14.70
C GLN A 268 11.05 -22.66 14.90
N ASN A 269 11.54 -22.03 13.84
CA ASN A 269 12.74 -21.19 13.80
C ASN A 269 12.50 -19.89 13.01
N GLY A 270 11.25 -19.43 12.96
CA GLY A 270 10.90 -18.23 12.22
C GLY A 270 11.61 -16.98 12.75
N VAL A 271 12.01 -16.11 11.84
CA VAL A 271 12.52 -14.77 12.14
C VAL A 271 11.81 -13.75 11.29
N GLY A 272 11.31 -12.68 11.91
CA GLY A 272 10.37 -11.76 11.27
C GLY A 272 10.32 -10.37 11.88
N ASP A 273 9.39 -9.59 11.33
CA ASP A 273 9.09 -8.19 11.64
C ASP A 273 10.25 -7.21 11.40
N PRO A 274 11.00 -7.29 10.29
CA PRO A 274 12.29 -6.64 10.15
C PRO A 274 12.22 -5.11 10.26
N ALA A 275 13.27 -4.54 10.85
CA ALA A 275 13.60 -3.12 10.77
C ALA A 275 15.00 -2.93 10.19
N ILE A 276 15.15 -2.02 9.22
CA ILE A 276 16.43 -1.75 8.55
C ILE A 276 16.91 -0.31 8.82
N LEU A 277 18.21 -0.10 9.00
CA LEU A 277 18.81 1.24 9.07
C LEU A 277 20.15 1.30 8.34
N VAL A 278 20.58 2.52 8.01
CA VAL A 278 21.90 2.81 7.47
C VAL A 278 22.63 3.67 8.49
N ASP A 279 23.79 3.22 8.95
CA ASP A 279 24.74 4.08 9.66
C ASP A 279 25.31 5.07 8.63
N LYS A 280 24.93 6.35 8.74
CA LYS A 280 25.32 7.36 7.77
C LYS A 280 26.80 7.72 7.85
N GLN A 281 27.47 7.46 8.98
CA GLN A 281 28.90 7.76 9.14
C GLN A 281 29.79 6.69 8.52
N THR A 282 29.40 5.42 8.62
CA THR A 282 30.22 4.28 8.14
C THR A 282 29.74 3.72 6.80
N GLY A 283 28.46 3.89 6.47
CA GLY A 283 27.80 3.24 5.34
C GLY A 283 27.34 1.81 5.64
N THR A 284 27.60 1.28 6.84
CA THR A 284 27.11 -0.03 7.27
C THR A 284 25.59 -0.04 7.32
N ILE A 285 24.97 -1.09 6.78
CA ILE A 285 23.53 -1.32 6.87
C ILE A 285 23.27 -2.36 7.94
N TRP A 286 22.25 -2.13 8.77
CA TRP A 286 21.84 -3.03 9.84
C TRP A 286 20.39 -3.48 9.62
N ILE A 287 20.11 -4.76 9.84
CA ILE A 287 18.75 -5.31 9.92
C ILE A 287 18.55 -5.91 11.31
N MET A 288 17.52 -5.49 12.02
CA MET A 288 17.05 -6.04 13.30
C MET A 288 15.77 -6.83 13.10
N ALA A 289 15.68 -8.03 13.68
CA ALA A 289 14.50 -8.88 13.60
C ALA A 289 14.31 -9.70 14.90
N ALA A 290 13.11 -10.27 15.04
CA ALA A 290 12.76 -11.14 16.17
C ALA A 290 12.80 -12.60 15.74
N TRP A 291 13.73 -13.37 16.29
CA TRP A 291 13.82 -14.82 16.08
C TRP A 291 13.04 -15.56 17.17
N THR A 292 12.11 -16.42 16.77
CA THR A 292 11.31 -17.28 17.66
C THR A 292 11.70 -18.73 17.47
N HIS A 293 12.01 -19.42 18.57
CA HIS A 293 12.42 -20.82 18.57
C HIS A 293 11.43 -21.69 19.34
N GLY A 294 11.07 -22.85 18.78
CA GLY A 294 10.05 -23.73 19.36
C GLY A 294 8.64 -23.15 19.17
N MET A 295 7.93 -22.86 20.27
CA MET A 295 6.56 -22.30 20.30
C MET A 295 5.47 -23.11 19.56
N GLY A 296 5.80 -24.28 19.00
CA GLY A 296 4.88 -25.06 18.17
C GLY A 296 4.47 -24.27 16.91
N ASN A 297 3.17 -24.14 16.67
CA ASN A 297 2.62 -23.27 15.60
C ASN A 297 1.67 -22.20 16.20
N ALA A 298 1.94 -21.79 17.45
CA ALA A 298 1.16 -20.78 18.13
C ALA A 298 1.77 -19.38 17.89
N ARG A 299 0.95 -18.32 17.99
CA ARG A 299 1.44 -16.96 17.70
C ARG A 299 2.41 -16.50 18.79
N ALA A 300 3.59 -16.02 18.38
CA ALA A 300 4.67 -15.59 19.25
C ALA A 300 4.24 -14.50 20.24
N TRP A 301 3.34 -13.61 19.82
CA TRP A 301 2.74 -12.56 20.67
C TRP A 301 2.20 -13.09 22.00
N ASN A 302 1.58 -14.28 21.99
CA ASN A 302 0.99 -14.89 23.18
C ASN A 302 1.89 -15.96 23.82
N ASN A 303 2.88 -16.47 23.10
CA ASN A 303 3.63 -17.68 23.45
C ASN A 303 5.11 -17.46 23.73
N SER A 304 5.66 -16.28 23.43
CA SER A 304 6.96 -15.89 23.98
C SER A 304 6.84 -15.76 25.51
N GLY A 305 7.76 -16.42 26.22
CA GLY A 305 7.79 -16.46 27.68
C GLY A 305 8.73 -15.42 28.29
N GLN A 306 8.69 -15.34 29.62
CA GLN A 306 9.70 -14.63 30.40
C GLN A 306 11.00 -15.44 30.44
N GLY A 307 12.12 -14.77 30.73
CA GLY A 307 13.45 -15.35 30.72
C GLY A 307 14.36 -14.71 29.68
N MET A 308 15.48 -15.37 29.36
CA MET A 308 16.50 -14.84 28.45
C MET A 308 16.96 -15.87 27.41
N THR A 309 16.80 -17.16 27.69
CA THR A 309 17.29 -18.22 26.79
C THR A 309 16.38 -18.40 25.59
N LEU A 310 16.92 -19.05 24.56
CA LEU A 310 16.26 -19.32 23.30
C LEU A 310 14.95 -20.11 23.46
N GLU A 311 14.90 -21.04 24.40
CA GLU A 311 13.75 -21.90 24.69
C GLU A 311 12.65 -21.17 25.47
N GLN A 312 13.01 -20.05 26.11
CA GLN A 312 12.12 -19.30 27.00
C GLN A 312 11.44 -18.14 26.28
N THR A 313 12.19 -17.40 25.47
CA THR A 313 11.76 -16.10 24.94
C THR A 313 12.33 -15.86 23.55
N ALA A 314 11.62 -15.07 22.75
CA ALA A 314 12.12 -14.63 21.45
C ALA A 314 13.45 -13.86 21.59
N GLN A 315 14.31 -14.02 20.59
CA GLN A 315 15.64 -13.43 20.56
C GLN A 315 15.66 -12.22 19.63
N LEU A 316 16.25 -11.12 20.09
CA LEU A 316 16.49 -9.93 19.28
C LEU A 316 17.85 -10.08 18.57
N VAL A 317 17.81 -10.18 17.25
CA VAL A 317 18.96 -10.51 16.42
C VAL A 317 19.21 -9.46 15.35
N LEU A 318 20.47 -9.27 15.01
CA LEU A 318 20.96 -8.33 14.01
C LEU A 318 21.74 -9.06 12.93
N VAL A 319 21.70 -8.55 11.70
CA VAL A 319 22.74 -8.78 10.69
C VAL A 319 23.19 -7.44 10.14
N LYS A 320 24.42 -7.40 9.63
CA LYS A 320 24.96 -6.19 9.00
C LYS A 320 25.56 -6.46 7.63
N SER A 321 25.59 -5.41 6.81
CA SER A 321 26.27 -5.39 5.52
C SER A 321 27.22 -4.18 5.46
N ASP A 322 28.48 -4.44 5.14
CA ASP A 322 29.52 -3.43 4.96
C ASP A 322 29.82 -3.18 3.46
N ASP A 323 29.03 -3.78 2.56
CA ASP A 323 29.25 -3.77 1.11
C ASP A 323 28.03 -3.27 0.31
N ASP A 324 27.24 -2.38 0.91
CA ASP A 324 26.06 -1.75 0.31
C ASP A 324 24.89 -2.74 0.06
N GLY A 325 24.72 -3.69 0.97
CA GLY A 325 23.61 -4.65 0.97
C GLY A 325 23.80 -5.83 0.01
N LYS A 326 25.04 -6.16 -0.35
CA LYS A 326 25.33 -7.28 -1.26
C LYS A 326 25.56 -8.59 -0.51
N THR A 327 26.23 -8.52 0.64
CA THR A 327 26.43 -9.65 1.54
C THR A 327 26.10 -9.26 2.98
N TRP A 328 25.78 -10.26 3.79
CA TRP A 328 25.30 -10.11 5.16
C TRP A 328 26.14 -10.95 6.11
N SER A 329 26.38 -10.44 7.32
CA SER A 329 27.05 -11.17 8.39
C SER A 329 26.21 -12.33 8.91
N GLU A 330 26.84 -13.22 9.68
CA GLU A 330 26.11 -14.11 10.57
C GLU A 330 25.25 -13.32 11.59
N PRO A 331 24.16 -13.91 12.12
CA PRO A 331 23.32 -13.26 13.12
C PRO A 331 24.07 -12.90 14.43
N ILE A 332 23.87 -11.68 14.88
CA ILE A 332 24.38 -11.14 16.14
C ILE A 332 23.23 -11.06 17.13
N ASN A 333 23.24 -11.87 18.17
CA ASN A 333 22.20 -11.86 19.20
C ASN A 333 22.50 -10.79 20.26
N ILE A 334 21.61 -9.81 20.39
CA ILE A 334 21.74 -8.70 21.35
C ILE A 334 20.73 -8.78 22.50
N THR A 335 19.97 -9.88 22.61
CA THR A 335 18.92 -10.05 23.63
C THR A 335 19.43 -9.75 25.04
N SER A 336 20.62 -10.25 25.39
CA SER A 336 21.22 -10.04 26.71
C SER A 336 21.65 -8.60 26.99
N GLN A 337 21.78 -7.75 25.97
CA GLN A 337 22.16 -6.35 26.14
C GLN A 337 20.96 -5.47 26.52
N VAL A 338 19.77 -5.80 26.02
CA VAL A 338 18.62 -4.89 26.03
C VAL A 338 17.34 -5.48 26.63
N LYS A 339 17.22 -6.81 26.77
CA LYS A 339 16.01 -7.44 27.27
C LYS A 339 16.01 -7.53 28.79
N SER A 340 14.89 -7.16 29.42
CA SER A 340 14.63 -7.51 30.81
C SER A 340 14.07 -8.94 30.95
N PRO A 341 14.53 -9.76 31.91
CA PRO A 341 14.06 -11.13 32.08
C PRO A 341 12.56 -11.25 32.38
N GLU A 342 11.94 -10.27 33.04
CA GLU A 342 10.51 -10.26 33.34
C GLU A 342 9.62 -9.89 32.15
N TRP A 343 10.18 -9.45 31.02
CA TRP A 343 9.40 -9.20 29.81
C TRP A 343 9.11 -10.50 29.07
N TYR A 344 7.88 -10.65 28.58
CA TYR A 344 7.46 -11.81 27.80
C TYR A 344 8.02 -11.81 26.39
N PHE A 345 8.17 -10.62 25.80
CA PHE A 345 8.62 -10.49 24.42
C PHE A 345 9.28 -9.12 24.27
N LEU A 346 10.49 -9.05 23.74
CA LEU A 346 11.11 -7.84 23.22
C LEU A 346 11.34 -8.02 21.72
N LEU A 347 10.95 -7.04 20.93
CA LEU A 347 11.19 -6.98 19.50
C LEU A 347 11.34 -5.53 19.03
N GLN A 348 11.91 -5.34 17.85
CA GLN A 348 11.92 -4.07 17.15
C GLN A 348 10.51 -3.58 16.78
N GLY A 349 10.39 -2.27 16.54
CA GLY A 349 9.30 -1.72 15.74
C GLY A 349 9.62 -1.95 14.26
N PRO A 350 8.80 -2.70 13.51
CA PRO A 350 9.06 -3.01 12.10
C PRO A 350 9.11 -1.76 11.23
N GLY A 351 9.84 -1.82 10.12
CA GLY A 351 10.01 -0.70 9.19
C GLY A 351 11.47 -0.28 9.09
N ARG A 352 11.82 0.89 9.64
CA ARG A 352 13.20 1.39 9.62
C ARG A 352 13.65 2.00 10.94
N GLY A 353 14.97 2.10 11.09
CA GLY A 353 15.63 2.96 12.08
C GLY A 353 16.22 4.21 11.43
N ILE A 354 16.98 4.96 12.23
CA ILE A 354 17.68 6.18 11.82
C ILE A 354 19.13 6.19 12.32
N SER A 355 19.96 7.00 11.65
CA SER A 355 21.24 7.47 12.17
C SER A 355 21.04 8.94 12.49
N MET A 356 21.22 9.30 13.76
CA MET A 356 21.10 10.68 14.22
C MET A 356 22.25 11.54 13.69
N VAL A 357 22.09 12.86 13.76
CA VAL A 357 23.13 13.83 13.36
C VAL A 357 24.46 13.58 14.08
N ASP A 358 24.43 13.15 15.35
CA ASP A 358 25.64 12.86 16.14
C ASP A 358 26.25 11.47 15.84
N GLY A 359 25.61 10.65 15.00
CA GLY A 359 26.02 9.28 14.67
C GLY A 359 25.33 8.19 15.46
N THR A 360 24.56 8.53 16.49
CA THR A 360 23.82 7.53 17.28
C THR A 360 22.84 6.78 16.38
N LEU A 361 22.89 5.45 16.40
CA LEU A 361 21.95 4.59 15.68
C LEU A 361 20.74 4.36 16.56
N VAL A 362 19.53 4.48 16.00
CA VAL A 362 18.30 4.30 16.75
C VAL A 362 17.31 3.45 15.96
N PHE A 363 16.86 2.35 16.56
CA PHE A 363 15.67 1.62 16.15
C PHE A 363 14.51 1.95 17.10
N ALA A 364 13.28 1.94 16.58
CA ALA A 364 12.11 1.81 17.43
C ALA A 364 12.06 0.38 18.00
N GLY A 365 11.52 0.23 19.20
CA GLY A 365 11.37 -1.06 19.87
C GLY A 365 10.01 -1.18 20.57
N GLN A 366 9.67 -2.39 20.96
CA GLN A 366 8.48 -2.67 21.77
C GLN A 366 8.71 -3.90 22.64
N PHE A 367 8.15 -3.88 23.85
CA PHE A 367 8.20 -5.03 24.74
C PHE A 367 6.85 -5.29 25.38
N ILE A 368 6.58 -6.56 25.72
CA ILE A 368 5.45 -6.97 26.54
C ILE A 368 5.95 -7.10 27.99
N GLY A 369 5.48 -6.21 28.85
CA GLY A 369 5.88 -6.16 30.26
C GLY A 369 5.43 -7.38 31.07
N ALA A 370 5.89 -7.47 32.32
CA ALA A 370 5.51 -8.55 33.24
C ALA A 370 3.98 -8.60 33.53
N ASP A 371 3.31 -7.47 33.34
CA ASP A 371 1.85 -7.28 33.42
C ASP A 371 1.11 -7.65 32.12
N ARG A 372 1.82 -8.18 31.11
CA ARG A 372 1.33 -8.46 29.76
C ARG A 372 0.88 -7.22 28.97
N ILE A 373 1.24 -6.01 29.41
CA ILE A 373 0.93 -4.77 28.69
C ILE A 373 2.10 -4.45 27.74
N PRO A 374 1.84 -4.29 26.43
CA PRO A 374 2.88 -3.90 25.50
C PRO A 374 3.21 -2.41 25.62
N CYS A 375 4.48 -2.05 25.47
CA CYS A 375 4.96 -0.67 25.50
C CYS A 375 5.97 -0.43 24.37
N ALA A 376 5.79 0.65 23.61
CA ALA A 376 6.77 1.15 22.66
C ALA A 376 7.93 1.87 23.37
N CYS A 377 9.12 1.79 22.80
CA CYS A 377 10.38 2.35 23.30
C CYS A 377 11.35 2.58 22.12
N ILE A 378 12.59 2.96 22.43
CA ILE A 378 13.68 3.01 21.45
C ILE A 378 14.85 2.13 21.90
N ILE A 379 15.59 1.60 20.93
CA ILE A 379 16.80 0.81 21.09
C ILE A 379 17.92 1.55 20.35
N TYR A 380 19.00 1.92 21.03
CA TYR A 380 20.03 2.80 20.47
C TYR A 380 21.46 2.32 20.72
N SER A 381 22.37 2.74 19.84
CA SER A 381 23.81 2.44 19.92
C SER A 381 24.63 3.69 19.62
N LYS A 382 25.64 3.95 20.45
CA LYS A 382 26.57 5.09 20.32
C LYS A 382 27.96 4.70 19.79
N ASP A 383 28.15 3.43 19.44
CA ASP A 383 29.44 2.85 19.06
C ASP A 383 29.37 2.06 17.75
N HIS A 384 28.52 2.54 16.82
CA HIS A 384 28.29 1.96 15.51
C HIS A 384 27.74 0.52 15.55
N GLY A 385 26.82 0.26 16.48
CA GLY A 385 26.08 -1.00 16.56
C GLY A 385 26.79 -2.14 17.31
N LYS A 386 27.89 -1.85 18.03
CA LYS A 386 28.61 -2.86 18.81
C LYS A 386 27.89 -3.17 20.12
N THR A 387 27.43 -2.13 20.82
CA THR A 387 26.61 -2.25 22.02
C THR A 387 25.31 -1.47 21.86
N TRP A 388 24.23 -2.04 22.42
CA TRP A 388 22.88 -1.50 22.33
C TRP A 388 22.30 -1.29 23.72
N HIS A 389 21.50 -0.23 23.82
CA HIS A 389 20.78 0.16 25.03
C HIS A 389 19.29 0.34 24.70
N ILE A 390 18.43 0.17 25.69
CA ILE A 390 16.98 0.36 25.56
C ILE A 390 16.51 1.49 26.47
N SER A 391 15.52 2.25 26.01
CA SER A 391 14.93 3.34 26.78
C SER A 391 13.89 2.86 27.81
N GLN A 392 13.43 3.76 28.67
CA GLN A 392 12.15 3.58 29.37
C GLN A 392 11.00 3.57 28.35
N PRO A 393 9.86 2.92 28.64
CA PRO A 393 8.70 2.94 27.75
C PRO A 393 8.18 4.35 27.55
N ALA A 394 7.90 4.71 26.29
CA ALA A 394 7.32 6.01 25.95
C ALA A 394 5.85 6.11 26.39
N ARG A 395 5.10 5.01 26.24
CA ARG A 395 3.67 4.94 26.57
C ARG A 395 3.19 3.51 26.75
N SER A 396 2.35 3.27 27.75
CA SER A 396 1.73 1.96 27.98
C SER A 396 0.66 1.60 26.94
N ASN A 397 0.47 0.31 26.71
CA ASN A 397 -0.50 -0.27 25.77
C ASN A 397 -0.32 0.27 24.33
N THR A 398 0.95 0.37 23.91
CA THR A 398 1.39 0.71 22.56
C THR A 398 2.31 -0.39 22.03
N THR A 399 2.43 -0.51 20.70
CA THR A 399 3.14 -1.62 20.05
C THR A 399 4.13 -1.09 19.01
N GLU A 400 3.84 -1.29 17.73
CA GLU A 400 4.67 -0.88 16.61
C GLU A 400 4.86 0.64 16.58
N SER A 401 6.09 1.09 16.37
CA SER A 401 6.41 2.50 16.32
C SER A 401 7.54 2.79 15.32
N GLN A 402 7.67 4.05 14.95
CA GLN A 402 8.76 4.58 14.14
C GLN A 402 9.31 5.84 14.79
N VAL A 403 10.62 6.03 14.68
CA VAL A 403 11.36 7.12 15.31
C VAL A 403 11.95 8.05 14.25
N ALA A 404 11.91 9.34 14.51
CA ALA A 404 12.55 10.37 13.71
C ALA A 404 13.24 11.40 14.61
N GLU A 405 14.42 11.87 14.21
CA GLU A 405 15.07 13.02 14.85
C GLU A 405 14.49 14.30 14.23
N VAL A 406 13.57 14.95 14.93
CA VAL A 406 12.80 16.10 14.39
C VAL A 406 13.53 17.43 14.53
N GLU A 407 14.43 17.49 15.51
CA GLU A 407 15.41 18.55 15.74
C GLU A 407 16.69 17.85 16.24
N PRO A 408 17.89 18.43 16.06
CA PRO A 408 19.12 17.80 16.55
C PRO A 408 19.02 17.42 18.04
N GLY A 409 19.15 16.12 18.34
CA GLY A 409 19.03 15.57 19.69
C GLY A 409 17.59 15.35 20.21
N VAL A 410 16.56 15.65 19.42
CA VAL A 410 15.15 15.48 19.78
C VAL A 410 14.53 14.34 18.97
N LEU A 411 14.28 13.22 19.63
CA LEU A 411 13.66 12.05 19.01
C LEU A 411 12.15 12.09 19.22
N MET A 412 11.40 12.03 18.13
CA MET A 412 9.95 11.81 18.10
C MET A 412 9.66 10.33 17.85
N LEU A 413 8.86 9.71 18.73
CA LEU A 413 8.35 8.36 18.56
C LEU A 413 6.85 8.41 18.23
N ASN A 414 6.48 7.87 17.07
CA ASN A 414 5.10 7.78 16.60
C ASN A 414 4.61 6.33 16.69
N MET A 415 3.59 6.10 17.51
CA MET A 415 3.24 4.78 18.05
C MET A 415 1.84 4.34 17.64
N ARG A 416 1.73 3.07 17.27
CA ARG A 416 0.46 2.32 17.20
C ARG A 416 -0.09 2.18 18.60
N ASP A 417 -1.30 2.66 18.85
CA ASP A 417 -1.92 2.63 20.17
C ASP A 417 -3.17 1.75 20.16
N ASN A 418 -3.17 0.71 21.00
CA ASN A 418 -4.24 -0.29 21.08
C ASN A 418 -5.58 0.31 21.52
N ARG A 419 -5.59 1.56 22.01
CA ARG A 419 -6.83 2.31 22.31
C ARG A 419 -7.60 2.71 21.05
N GLY A 420 -6.98 2.61 19.86
CA GLY A 420 -7.64 2.78 18.57
C GLY A 420 -7.89 4.22 18.14
N GLY A 421 -8.15 4.44 16.85
CA GLY A 421 -8.57 5.70 16.26
C GLY A 421 -7.46 6.67 15.87
N SER A 422 -6.35 6.76 16.61
CA SER A 422 -5.27 7.72 16.34
C SER A 422 -3.89 7.30 16.86
N ARG A 423 -2.82 7.78 16.22
CA ARG A 423 -1.44 7.54 16.66
C ARG A 423 -1.19 8.20 18.02
N ALA A 424 -0.41 7.56 18.88
CA ALA A 424 0.20 8.25 20.03
C ALA A 424 1.56 8.82 19.61
N VAL A 425 1.93 10.00 20.12
CA VAL A 425 3.18 10.65 19.74
C VAL A 425 3.86 11.21 21.00
N ALA A 426 5.13 10.88 21.20
CA ALA A 426 5.93 11.39 22.30
C ALA A 426 7.32 11.81 21.80
N VAL A 427 7.96 12.71 22.54
CA VAL A 427 9.32 13.18 22.25
C VAL A 427 10.25 12.95 23.44
N THR A 428 11.53 12.74 23.16
CA THR A 428 12.59 12.63 24.18
C THR A 428 13.84 13.38 23.75
N ARG A 429 14.61 13.84 24.74
CA ARG A 429 15.89 14.58 24.59
C ARG A 429 17.05 13.90 25.32
N ASP A 430 16.79 12.74 25.91
CA ASP A 430 17.70 12.00 26.78
C ASP A 430 17.70 10.50 26.46
N PHE A 431 17.48 10.17 25.17
CA PHE A 431 17.39 8.80 24.65
C PHE A 431 16.33 7.94 25.38
N GLY A 432 15.23 8.59 25.76
CA GLY A 432 14.05 7.98 26.35
C GLY A 432 14.21 7.60 27.81
N ALA A 433 15.09 8.28 28.56
CA ALA A 433 15.04 8.25 30.02
C ALA A 433 13.78 8.96 30.52
N THR A 434 13.38 10.05 29.86
CA THR A 434 12.09 10.71 30.02
C THR A 434 11.40 10.95 28.68
N TRP A 435 10.06 11.00 28.71
CA TRP A 435 9.22 11.21 27.54
C TRP A 435 8.19 12.30 27.81
N GLU A 436 7.99 13.17 26.82
CA GLU A 436 7.01 14.24 26.80
C GLU A 436 5.93 13.91 25.75
N GLU A 437 4.65 14.00 26.11
CA GLU A 437 3.57 13.81 25.15
C GLU A 437 3.53 14.98 24.15
N HIS A 438 3.57 14.67 22.85
CA HIS A 438 3.55 15.68 21.81
C HIS A 438 2.13 16.24 21.59
N PRO A 439 1.92 17.54 21.29
CA PRO A 439 0.58 18.12 21.11
C PRO A 439 -0.31 17.44 20.06
N SER A 440 0.29 16.79 19.05
CA SER A 440 -0.43 16.05 18.01
C SER A 440 -0.89 14.64 18.44
N SER A 441 -0.37 14.14 19.58
CA SER A 441 -0.68 12.83 20.14
C SER A 441 -2.18 12.62 20.28
N ARG A 442 -2.64 11.46 19.84
CA ARG A 442 -4.02 11.00 19.94
C ARG A 442 -5.06 11.90 19.24
N LYS A 443 -4.61 12.79 18.34
CA LYS A 443 -5.48 13.75 17.62
C LYS A 443 -5.18 13.82 16.11
N ALA A 444 -3.96 14.19 15.72
CA ALA A 444 -3.70 14.68 14.37
C ALA A 444 -3.65 13.58 13.29
N LEU A 445 -3.21 12.38 13.66
CA LEU A 445 -3.00 11.26 12.75
C LEU A 445 -3.94 10.11 13.10
N VAL A 446 -4.96 9.88 12.28
CA VAL A 446 -5.91 8.76 12.45
C VAL A 446 -5.24 7.42 12.11
N GLU A 447 -5.69 6.34 12.73
CA GLU A 447 -5.24 4.99 12.38
C GLU A 447 -6.28 3.89 12.70
N PRO A 448 -6.19 2.73 12.04
CA PRO A 448 -7.01 1.55 12.34
C PRO A 448 -6.27 0.54 13.23
N VAL A 449 -5.37 1.00 14.11
CA VAL A 449 -4.45 0.14 14.91
C VAL A 449 -3.54 -0.68 13.98
N CYS A 450 -2.61 0.01 13.30
CA CYS A 450 -1.73 -0.57 12.28
C CYS A 450 -0.32 0.03 12.39
N MET A 451 0.67 -0.53 11.70
CA MET A 451 1.98 0.10 11.56
C MET A 451 1.85 1.39 10.74
N ALA A 452 2.72 2.36 11.01
CA ALA A 452 2.83 3.57 10.20
C ALA A 452 4.30 3.99 10.06
N SER A 453 4.69 4.47 8.89
CA SER A 453 6.02 5.05 8.68
C SER A 453 6.06 6.49 9.16
N LEU A 454 7.18 6.91 9.74
CA LEU A 454 7.53 8.31 9.98
C LEU A 454 8.97 8.54 9.52
N LEU A 455 9.20 9.60 8.75
CA LEU A 455 10.50 9.96 8.21
C LEU A 455 10.72 11.47 8.37
N HIS A 456 11.83 11.86 8.98
CA HIS A 456 12.33 13.22 8.91
C HIS A 456 13.26 13.38 7.71
N VAL A 457 13.12 14.48 6.98
CA VAL A 457 13.98 14.85 5.86
C VAL A 457 14.50 16.26 6.13
N ALA A 458 15.82 16.37 6.32
CA ALA A 458 16.47 17.65 6.57
C ALA A 458 16.36 18.59 5.37
N ALA A 459 16.52 19.89 5.60
CA ALA A 459 16.37 20.93 4.58
C ALA A 459 17.34 20.73 3.40
N GLU A 460 18.58 20.34 3.70
CA GLU A 460 19.64 20.06 2.74
C GLU A 460 19.38 18.80 1.90
N ASP A 461 18.59 17.87 2.42
CA ASP A 461 18.33 16.56 1.82
C ASP A 461 17.10 16.55 0.90
N ASN A 462 16.45 17.71 0.72
CA ASN A 462 15.31 17.83 -0.17
C ASN A 462 15.32 19.11 -1.02
N VAL A 463 14.46 19.16 -2.03
CA VAL A 463 14.38 20.26 -3.01
C VAL A 463 13.65 21.50 -2.47
N THR A 464 12.88 21.39 -1.38
CA THR A 464 12.15 22.53 -0.80
C THR A 464 13.05 23.45 0.02
N GLY A 465 14.21 22.96 0.48
CA GLY A 465 15.11 23.70 1.34
C GLY A 465 14.57 23.92 2.76
N GLN A 466 13.55 23.17 3.19
CA GLN A 466 12.96 23.22 4.52
C GLN A 466 12.89 21.80 5.12
N PRO A 467 13.05 21.65 6.44
CA PRO A 467 12.86 20.36 7.09
C PRO A 467 11.39 19.94 6.98
N LEU A 468 11.16 18.66 6.79
CA LEU A 468 9.80 18.11 6.66
C LEU A 468 9.69 16.73 7.30
N LEU A 469 8.49 16.43 7.80
CA LEU A 469 8.12 15.08 8.21
C LEU A 469 7.19 14.48 7.16
N LEU A 470 7.53 13.27 6.74
CA LEU A 470 6.66 12.43 5.91
C LEU A 470 6.13 11.28 6.76
N PHE A 471 4.84 11.00 6.61
CA PHE A 471 4.14 9.95 7.31
C PHE A 471 3.30 9.13 6.34
N SER A 472 3.26 7.81 6.51
CA SER A 472 2.39 6.94 5.71
C SER A 472 1.66 5.91 6.55
N ASN A 473 0.35 5.79 6.33
CA ASN A 473 -0.48 4.75 6.90
C ASN A 473 -1.81 4.59 6.12
N PRO A 474 -2.64 3.59 6.46
CA PRO A 474 -4.05 3.58 6.09
C PRO A 474 -4.78 4.75 6.75
N ASP A 475 -5.25 5.72 5.95
CA ASP A 475 -5.93 6.94 6.44
C ASP A 475 -7.40 6.67 6.78
N SER A 476 -7.59 5.88 7.83
CA SER A 476 -8.90 5.40 8.30
C SER A 476 -8.84 5.08 9.78
N PRO A 477 -9.91 5.35 10.57
CA PRO A 477 -9.93 5.05 12.00
C PRO A 477 -10.21 3.58 12.32
N LYS A 478 -10.57 2.74 11.33
CA LYS A 478 -11.09 1.39 11.56
C LYS A 478 -10.55 0.31 10.64
N ASN A 479 -10.32 0.63 9.37
CA ASN A 479 -10.00 -0.36 8.35
C ASN A 479 -8.65 -0.07 7.69
N ARG A 480 -7.94 -1.10 7.28
CA ARG A 480 -6.67 -0.98 6.55
C ARG A 480 -6.94 -0.80 5.06
N HIS A 481 -7.25 0.44 4.68
CA HIS A 481 -7.44 0.89 3.30
C HIS A 481 -7.03 2.35 3.18
N ARG A 482 -6.97 2.90 1.95
CA ARG A 482 -6.59 4.31 1.70
C ARG A 482 -5.17 4.58 2.19
N MET A 483 -4.19 3.80 1.72
CA MET A 483 -2.78 4.07 1.98
C MET A 483 -2.47 5.48 1.49
N THR A 484 -1.94 6.33 2.38
CA THR A 484 -1.81 7.77 2.14
C THR A 484 -0.48 8.26 2.69
N ILE A 485 0.25 9.05 1.89
CA ILE A 485 1.39 9.84 2.36
C ILE A 485 0.86 11.20 2.83
N LYS A 486 1.36 11.67 3.97
CA LYS A 486 1.06 12.99 4.55
C LYS A 486 2.37 13.70 4.85
N ALA A 487 2.41 15.01 4.66
CA ALA A 487 3.55 15.84 5.02
C ALA A 487 3.21 16.87 6.09
N SER A 488 4.18 17.16 6.96
CA SER A 488 4.16 18.25 7.92
C SER A 488 5.41 19.11 7.75
N LEU A 489 5.22 20.42 7.80
CA LEU A 489 6.27 21.45 7.66
C LEU A 489 6.58 22.15 9.01
N ASP A 490 5.99 21.67 10.10
CA ASP A 490 6.00 22.29 11.42
C ASP A 490 6.27 21.26 12.53
N ASN A 491 7.24 20.37 12.29
CA ASN A 491 7.67 19.33 13.22
C ASN A 491 6.52 18.42 13.72
N GLY A 492 5.52 18.18 12.88
CA GLY A 492 4.44 17.22 13.15
C GLY A 492 3.28 17.79 13.96
N LEU A 493 3.24 19.12 14.17
CA LEU A 493 2.14 19.81 14.81
C LEU A 493 0.88 19.79 13.94
N THR A 494 1.01 20.09 12.65
CA THR A 494 -0.09 20.05 11.69
C THR A 494 0.18 19.15 10.49
N TRP A 495 -0.90 18.54 9.98
CA TRP A 495 -0.89 17.65 8.82
C TRP A 495 -2.01 18.07 7.88
N LEU A 496 -1.73 19.11 7.09
CA LEU A 496 -2.74 19.80 6.26
C LEU A 496 -3.37 18.85 5.22
N PRO A 497 -4.70 18.90 5.00
CA PRO A 497 -5.37 18.07 3.99
C PRO A 497 -4.80 18.17 2.57
N GLU A 498 -4.36 19.35 2.18
CA GLU A 498 -3.70 19.64 0.90
C GLU A 498 -2.31 19.00 0.78
N ASN A 499 -1.66 18.67 1.90
CA ASN A 499 -0.36 17.99 1.92
C ASN A 499 -0.51 16.47 2.08
N ARG A 500 -1.53 15.89 1.43
CA ARG A 500 -1.85 14.46 1.50
C ARG A 500 -2.04 13.89 0.11
N LEU A 501 -1.42 12.74 -0.13
CA LEU A 501 -1.55 11.99 -1.37
C LEU A 501 -1.99 10.56 -1.06
N MET A 502 -3.23 10.22 -1.43
CA MET A 502 -3.75 8.85 -1.30
C MET A 502 -3.31 8.03 -2.52
N LEU A 503 -2.65 6.91 -2.26
CA LEU A 503 -1.99 6.05 -3.25
C LEU A 503 -2.80 4.80 -3.61
N ASP A 504 -3.55 4.27 -2.65
CA ASP A 504 -4.28 3.02 -2.81
C ASP A 504 -5.56 3.03 -1.99
N GLU A 505 -6.71 3.13 -2.65
CA GLU A 505 -8.02 3.12 -2.03
C GLU A 505 -8.44 1.73 -1.50
N GLY A 506 -7.80 0.67 -2.00
CA GLY A 506 -8.16 -0.71 -1.73
C GLY A 506 -7.83 -1.17 -0.32
N GLY A 507 -8.39 -2.31 0.07
CA GLY A 507 -8.08 -2.97 1.33
C GLY A 507 -6.78 -3.79 1.23
N SER A 508 -5.94 -3.72 2.26
CA SER A 508 -4.68 -4.48 2.33
C SER A 508 -4.30 -4.84 3.77
N TRP A 509 -3.13 -5.45 3.97
CA TRP A 509 -2.56 -5.66 5.30
C TRP A 509 -2.01 -4.38 5.95
N GLY A 510 -1.74 -3.32 5.17
CA GLY A 510 -1.66 -1.93 5.62
C GLY A 510 -0.30 -1.40 6.08
N TYR A 511 0.76 -2.21 6.16
CA TYR A 511 2.07 -1.73 6.63
C TYR A 511 2.79 -0.95 5.51
N SER A 512 3.61 0.03 5.87
CA SER A 512 4.36 0.85 4.90
C SER A 512 5.66 1.39 5.48
N CYS A 513 6.66 1.65 4.64
CA CYS A 513 7.92 2.28 5.04
C CYS A 513 8.38 3.27 3.97
N LEU A 514 8.74 4.48 4.40
CA LEU A 514 9.16 5.60 3.55
C LEU A 514 10.68 5.75 3.52
N THR A 515 11.19 6.25 2.40
CA THR A 515 12.56 6.75 2.25
C THR A 515 12.63 7.91 1.25
N MET A 516 13.77 8.58 1.16
CA MET A 516 14.06 9.50 0.04
C MET A 516 14.92 8.74 -0.98
N ILE A 517 14.44 8.61 -2.21
CA ILE A 517 15.23 8.03 -3.32
C ILE A 517 16.33 9.03 -3.70
N ASP A 518 15.94 10.29 -3.83
CA ASP A 518 16.79 11.45 -4.09
C ASP A 518 16.15 12.69 -3.44
N ARG A 519 16.70 13.89 -3.70
CA ARG A 519 16.21 15.15 -3.10
C ARG A 519 14.80 15.56 -3.51
N GLU A 520 14.28 15.00 -4.60
CA GLU A 520 12.98 15.36 -5.17
C GLU A 520 11.95 14.24 -5.06
N THR A 521 12.38 13.02 -4.73
CA THR A 521 11.57 11.83 -4.93
C THR A 521 11.52 10.98 -3.68
N VAL A 522 10.30 10.81 -3.15
CA VAL A 522 9.97 9.93 -2.03
C VAL A 522 9.79 8.51 -2.57
N GLY A 523 10.42 7.54 -1.92
CA GLY A 523 10.16 6.12 -2.13
C GLY A 523 9.26 5.58 -1.03
N ILE A 524 8.26 4.79 -1.39
CA ILE A 524 7.41 4.07 -0.43
C ILE A 524 7.36 2.59 -0.78
N LEU A 525 7.58 1.74 0.23
CA LEU A 525 7.38 0.30 0.16
C LEU A 525 6.20 -0.08 1.07
N TYR A 526 5.17 -0.76 0.57
CA TYR A 526 3.99 -1.05 1.38
C TYR A 526 3.21 -2.30 0.97
N GLU A 527 2.42 -2.82 1.91
CA GLU A 527 1.45 -3.87 1.67
C GLU A 527 0.19 -3.26 1.01
N SER A 528 -0.01 -3.55 -0.26
CA SER A 528 -1.03 -2.89 -1.10
C SER A 528 -2.19 -3.82 -1.46
N SER A 529 -3.23 -3.26 -2.08
CA SER A 529 -4.33 -4.03 -2.65
C SER A 529 -3.95 -4.76 -3.95
N THR A 530 -2.82 -4.42 -4.55
CA THR A 530 -2.38 -4.94 -5.87
C THR A 530 -1.15 -5.86 -5.80
N ALA A 531 -0.34 -5.78 -4.74
CA ALA A 531 0.78 -6.68 -4.50
C ALA A 531 1.09 -6.77 -2.99
N HIS A 532 1.68 -7.90 -2.58
CA HIS A 532 2.12 -8.13 -1.19
C HIS A 532 3.15 -7.09 -0.74
N ILE A 533 4.18 -6.84 -1.55
CA ILE A 533 5.16 -5.78 -1.33
C ILE A 533 5.23 -4.94 -2.60
N LEU A 534 4.67 -3.73 -2.53
CA LEU A 534 4.62 -2.76 -3.62
C LEU A 534 5.59 -1.61 -3.35
N PHE A 535 6.35 -1.22 -4.38
CA PHE A 535 7.13 0.01 -4.39
C PHE A 535 6.51 1.07 -5.30
N GLN A 536 6.49 2.33 -4.85
CA GLN A 536 6.20 3.50 -5.69
C GLN A 536 7.23 4.61 -5.46
N ALA A 537 7.51 5.37 -6.52
CA ALA A 537 8.30 6.59 -6.50
C ALA A 537 7.37 7.80 -6.70
N ILE A 538 7.43 8.77 -5.78
CA ILE A 538 6.52 9.91 -5.74
C ILE A 538 7.33 11.18 -5.68
N LYS A 539 7.14 12.09 -6.63
CA LYS A 539 7.76 13.42 -6.57
C LYS A 539 7.23 14.18 -5.34
N LEU A 540 8.12 14.84 -4.62
CA LEU A 540 7.79 15.57 -3.40
C LEU A 540 6.78 16.70 -3.67
N GLU A 541 6.85 17.33 -4.85
CA GLU A 541 5.87 18.33 -5.31
C GLU A 541 4.46 17.77 -5.51
N ASP A 542 4.31 16.45 -5.67
CA ASP A 542 2.99 15.81 -5.76
C ASP A 542 2.34 15.61 -4.39
N ILE A 543 3.14 15.68 -3.33
CA ILE A 543 2.68 15.57 -1.94
C ILE A 543 2.44 16.97 -1.38
N LEU A 544 3.33 17.92 -1.69
CA LEU A 544 3.29 19.28 -1.19
C LEU A 544 2.56 20.18 -2.20
N HIS A 545 1.31 20.49 -1.90
CA HIS A 545 0.59 21.52 -2.66
C HIS A 545 1.13 22.90 -2.24
N LYS A 546 1.73 23.61 -3.20
CA LYS A 546 2.16 25.01 -3.05
C LYS A 546 1.01 25.99 -3.12
#